data_AF-Q14864-F1
#
_entry.id   AF-Q14864-F1
#
_cell.length_a   1.000
_cell.length_b   1.000
_cell.length_c   1.000
_cell.angle_alpha   90.00
_cell.angle_beta   90.00
_cell.angle_gamma   90.00
#
_symmetry.space_group_name_H-M   'P 1'
#
loop_
_entity.id
_entity.type
_entity.pdbx_description
1 polymer ?
#
loop_
_entity_poly.entity_id
_entity_poly.type
_entity_poly.pdbx_seq_one_letter_code
_entity_poly.pdbx_strand_id
1 'polypeptide(L)'
;PVLEVLPGGGWDNLRNVDMGRVMELTYSNCRTTEDGQYIIPDEIFTIPQKQSNLEMNSEILESWANYQSSTSYSINTELSLFSKVNGKFSTDFQRMKTLQVKDQAITTR
;
A
#
# COMPACT_ATOMS: atom_id res chain seq x y z
N PRO A 1 -22.18 1.85 7.97
CA PRO A 1 -21.17 2.80 7.40
C PRO A 1 -20.77 2.33 6.01
N VAL A 2 -20.20 3.18 5.16
CA VAL A 2 -19.65 2.77 3.84
C VAL A 2 -18.19 2.36 4.03
N LEU A 3 -17.76 1.31 3.33
CA LEU A 3 -16.35 0.92 3.33
C LEU A 3 -15.52 2.00 2.61
N GLU A 4 -14.59 2.65 3.31
CA GLU A 4 -13.81 3.77 2.78
C GLU A 4 -12.62 3.32 1.92
N VAL A 5 -12.09 2.12 2.16
CA VAL A 5 -10.97 1.55 1.40
C VAL A 5 -11.53 0.75 0.22
N LEU A 6 -11.48 1.35 -0.98
CA LEU A 6 -12.03 0.78 -2.20
C LEU A 6 -10.96 0.72 -3.32
N PRO A 7 -10.91 -0.38 -4.09
CA PRO A 7 -10.06 -0.45 -5.27
C PRO A 7 -10.66 0.33 -6.46
N GLY A 8 -9.98 0.34 -7.60
CA GLY A 8 -10.44 1.00 -8.83
C GLY A 8 -10.03 2.47 -8.96
N GLY A 9 -9.24 2.98 -8.02
CA GLY A 9 -8.48 4.23 -8.18
C GLY A 9 -7.24 4.01 -9.05
N GLY A 10 -6.74 5.08 -9.66
CA GLY A 10 -5.43 5.06 -10.30
C GLY A 10 -4.32 5.03 -9.25
N TRP A 11 -3.10 4.67 -9.65
CA TRP A 11 -1.94 4.62 -8.76
C TRP A 11 -0.68 5.13 -9.46
N ASP A 12 0.03 6.07 -8.83
CA ASP A 12 1.37 6.45 -9.26
C ASP A 12 2.42 5.60 -8.51
N ASN A 13 2.99 4.63 -9.24
CA ASN A 13 3.93 3.67 -8.67
C ASN A 13 5.34 4.22 -8.41
N LEU A 14 5.65 5.45 -8.82
CA LEU A 14 6.92 6.09 -8.48
C LEU A 14 6.84 6.79 -7.12
N ARG A 15 5.71 7.45 -6.88
CA ARG A 15 5.47 8.27 -5.68
C ARG A 15 4.69 7.57 -4.58
N ASN A 16 4.11 6.39 -4.85
CA ASN A 16 3.22 5.66 -3.96
C ASN A 16 2.01 6.49 -3.51
N VAL A 17 1.26 7.03 -4.47
CA VAL A 17 0.10 7.87 -4.18
C VAL A 17 -1.10 7.46 -5.02
N ASP A 18 -2.27 7.52 -4.40
CA ASP A 18 -3.55 7.33 -5.08
C ASP A 18 -3.75 8.45 -6.10
N MET A 19 -4.16 8.04 -7.29
CA MET A 19 -4.61 8.92 -8.35
C MET A 19 -6.13 8.83 -8.47
N GLY A 20 -6.72 9.77 -9.21
CA GLY A 20 -8.16 9.85 -9.40
C GLY A 20 -8.81 8.52 -9.78
N ARG A 21 -10.12 8.44 -9.54
CA ARG A 21 -10.92 7.25 -9.81
C ARG A 21 -10.84 6.84 -11.29
N VAL A 22 -10.62 5.55 -11.54
CA VAL A 22 -10.57 4.96 -12.89
C VAL A 22 -11.83 4.15 -13.15
N MET A 23 -12.29 3.38 -12.17
CA MET A 23 -13.50 2.54 -12.28
C MET A 23 -14.74 3.23 -11.72
N GLU A 24 -15.90 3.01 -12.34
CA GLU A 24 -17.18 3.46 -11.80
C GLU A 24 -17.57 2.64 -10.56
N LEU A 25 -18.15 3.31 -9.56
CA LEU A 25 -18.61 2.69 -8.30
C LEU A 25 -20.07 3.06 -8.08
N THR A 26 -20.98 2.11 -8.29
CA THR A 26 -22.43 2.24 -8.07
C THR A 26 -22.87 1.53 -6.79
N TYR A 27 -23.99 1.96 -6.22
CA TYR A 27 -24.54 1.44 -4.95
C TYR A 27 -26.04 1.10 -5.07
N SER A 28 -26.48 0.69 -6.26
CA SER A 28 -27.90 0.47 -6.59
C SER A 28 -28.48 -0.77 -5.92
N ASN A 29 -27.65 -1.78 -5.62
CA ASN A 29 -28.10 -3.06 -5.07
C ASN A 29 -28.00 -3.12 -3.53
N CYS A 30 -27.64 -2.03 -2.85
CA CYS A 30 -27.49 -1.95 -1.40
C CYS A 30 -26.64 -3.09 -0.81
N ARG A 31 -25.57 -3.50 -1.52
CA ARG A 31 -24.72 -4.61 -1.10
C ARG A 31 -23.96 -4.28 0.17
N THR A 32 -23.76 -5.30 1.01
CA THR A 32 -22.94 -5.20 2.22
C THR A 32 -21.83 -6.23 2.21
N THR A 33 -20.85 -6.06 3.10
CA THR A 33 -19.94 -7.15 3.49
C THR A 33 -20.73 -8.32 4.05
N GLU A 34 -20.14 -9.52 4.02
CA GLU A 34 -20.81 -10.75 4.49
C GLU A 34 -21.19 -10.70 5.97
N ASP A 35 -20.43 -9.96 6.78
CA ASP A 35 -20.71 -9.72 8.20
C ASP A 35 -21.69 -8.56 8.46
N GLY A 36 -22.19 -7.92 7.39
CA GLY A 36 -23.18 -6.84 7.46
C GLY A 36 -22.69 -5.52 8.04
N GLN A 37 -21.38 -5.35 8.28
CA GLN A 37 -20.85 -4.15 8.94
C GLN A 37 -20.71 -2.95 8.00
N TYR A 38 -20.42 -3.18 6.72
CA TYR A 38 -20.15 -2.12 5.75
C TYR A 38 -20.99 -2.25 4.48
N ILE A 39 -21.39 -1.11 3.92
CA ILE A 39 -21.97 -1.00 2.58
C ILE A 39 -20.82 -0.98 1.55
N ILE A 40 -20.95 -1.75 0.48
CA ILE A 40 -19.95 -1.88 -0.60
C ILE A 40 -20.58 -1.61 -1.98
N PRO A 41 -19.78 -1.17 -2.97
CA PRO A 41 -20.26 -1.00 -4.34
C PRO A 41 -20.76 -2.30 -4.99
N ASP A 42 -21.61 -2.16 -5.99
CA ASP A 42 -22.28 -3.28 -6.66
C ASP A 42 -21.31 -4.27 -7.32
N GLU A 43 -20.21 -3.79 -7.88
CA GLU A 43 -19.19 -4.58 -8.60
C GLU A 43 -18.01 -5.05 -7.71
N ILE A 44 -18.08 -4.80 -6.40
CA ILE A 44 -17.01 -5.16 -5.45
C ILE A 44 -17.42 -6.37 -4.62
N PHE A 45 -16.46 -7.24 -4.33
CA PHE A 45 -16.61 -8.29 -3.32
C PHE A 45 -15.48 -8.19 -2.31
N THR A 46 -15.74 -8.64 -1.08
CA THR A 46 -14.78 -8.59 0.03
C THR A 46 -14.44 -9.99 0.51
N ILE A 47 -13.20 -10.23 0.90
CA ILE A 47 -12.76 -11.50 1.50
C ILE A 47 -12.41 -11.25 2.98
N PRO A 48 -13.10 -11.86 3.95
CA PRO A 48 -12.81 -11.65 5.36
C PRO A 48 -11.54 -12.40 5.79
N GLN A 49 -10.41 -11.69 5.89
CA GLN A 49 -9.13 -12.28 6.32
C GLN A 49 -9.05 -12.47 7.85
N LYS A 50 -9.57 -11.51 8.64
CA LYS A 50 -9.55 -11.51 10.12
C LYS A 50 -8.19 -11.91 10.72
N GLN A 51 -7.10 -11.35 10.19
CA GLN A 51 -5.72 -11.65 10.58
C GLN A 51 -5.14 -10.55 11.48
N SER A 52 -4.39 -10.95 12.50
CA SER A 52 -3.61 -10.06 13.36
C SER A 52 -2.21 -10.65 13.52
N ASN A 53 -1.18 -9.87 13.18
CA ASN A 53 0.22 -10.26 13.33
C ASN A 53 0.88 -9.40 14.41
N LEU A 54 1.72 -10.01 15.25
CA LEU A 54 2.48 -9.32 16.30
C LEU A 54 3.93 -9.78 16.22
N GLU A 55 4.82 -8.83 15.98
CA GLU A 55 6.28 -9.05 15.91
C GLU A 55 6.94 -8.58 17.20
N MET A 56 7.74 -9.46 17.81
CA MET A 56 8.50 -9.14 19.03
C MET A 56 9.88 -8.54 18.72
N ASN A 57 10.33 -8.66 17.47
CA ASN A 57 11.66 -8.30 17.02
C ASN A 57 11.56 -7.29 15.87
N SER A 58 12.56 -6.43 15.74
CA SER A 58 12.68 -5.52 14.62
C SER A 58 13.38 -6.16 13.42
N GLU A 59 12.96 -5.78 12.22
CA GLU A 59 13.72 -6.04 11.00
C GLU A 59 14.82 -4.98 10.81
N ILE A 60 15.94 -5.39 10.21
CA ILE A 60 17.05 -4.48 9.90
C ILE A 60 17.08 -4.22 8.40
N LEU A 61 16.97 -2.96 8.02
CA LEU A 61 17.06 -2.47 6.66
C LEU A 61 18.42 -1.78 6.45
N GLU A 62 19.41 -2.59 6.05
CA GLU A 62 20.82 -2.16 5.94
C GLU A 62 21.05 -1.09 4.86
N SER A 63 20.27 -1.11 3.77
CA SER A 63 20.49 -0.21 2.63
C SER A 63 19.18 0.23 1.98
N TRP A 64 19.10 1.52 1.69
CA TRP A 64 18.00 2.13 0.94
C TRP A 64 17.82 1.54 -0.47
N ALA A 65 18.83 0.88 -1.03
CA ALA A 65 18.69 0.20 -2.32
C ALA A 65 17.61 -0.89 -2.28
N ASN A 66 17.55 -1.64 -1.17
CA ASN A 66 16.62 -2.74 -0.93
C ASN A 66 15.37 -2.31 -0.16
N TYR A 67 15.02 -1.02 -0.21
CA TYR A 67 13.83 -0.49 0.45
C TYR A 67 12.56 -1.27 0.10
N GLN A 68 11.82 -1.67 1.13
CA GLN A 68 10.51 -2.29 1.03
C GLN A 68 9.46 -1.36 1.65
N SER A 69 8.51 -0.90 0.85
CA SER A 69 7.38 -0.10 1.33
C SER A 69 6.53 -0.94 2.30
N SER A 70 6.15 -0.39 3.45
CA SER A 70 5.27 -1.09 4.40
C SER A 70 3.81 -1.10 3.98
N THR A 71 3.38 -0.14 3.16
CA THR A 71 1.97 0.06 2.76
C THR A 71 1.69 -0.38 1.33
N SER A 72 2.70 -0.29 0.46
CA SER A 72 2.58 -0.56 -0.98
C SER A 72 3.62 -1.57 -1.47
N TYR A 73 3.98 -2.54 -0.62
CA TYR A 73 4.97 -3.58 -0.93
C TYR A 73 4.64 -4.32 -2.23
N SER A 74 3.45 -4.93 -2.29
CA SER A 74 3.04 -5.86 -3.35
C SER A 74 3.10 -5.22 -4.75
N ILE A 75 2.57 -4.00 -4.89
CA ILE A 75 2.54 -3.26 -6.17
C ILE A 75 3.92 -2.76 -6.60
N ASN A 76 4.83 -2.49 -5.66
CA ASN A 76 6.20 -2.08 -5.99
C ASN A 76 7.07 -3.24 -6.45
N THR A 77 6.86 -4.43 -5.89
CA THR A 77 7.63 -5.65 -6.18
C THR A 77 7.19 -6.43 -7.42
N GLU A 78 6.23 -5.89 -8.19
CA GLU A 78 5.77 -6.52 -9.43
C GLU A 78 6.93 -6.78 -10.42
N LEU A 79 6.87 -7.91 -11.12
CA LEU A 79 7.81 -8.26 -12.19
C LEU A 79 7.68 -7.29 -13.36
N SER A 80 8.52 -6.27 -13.36
CA SER A 80 8.59 -5.24 -14.39
C SER A 80 10.04 -4.83 -14.67
N LEU A 81 10.29 -4.37 -15.90
CA LEU A 81 11.57 -3.76 -16.31
C LEU A 81 11.97 -2.58 -15.40
N PHE A 82 10.99 -1.91 -14.79
CA PHE A 82 11.17 -0.73 -13.94
C PHE A 82 11.09 -1.02 -12.44
N SER A 83 11.09 -2.30 -12.03
CA SER A 83 10.98 -2.73 -10.62
C SER A 83 11.95 -2.03 -9.66
N LYS A 84 13.15 -1.65 -10.12
CA LYS A 84 14.15 -0.95 -9.29
C LYS A 84 13.80 0.52 -8.99
N VAL A 85 12.88 1.11 -9.74
CA VAL A 85 12.51 2.55 -9.66
C VAL A 85 11.18 2.76 -8.93
N ASN A 86 10.36 1.72 -8.82
CA ASN A 86 9.10 1.74 -8.10
C ASN A 86 9.28 2.21 -6.64
N GLY A 87 8.41 3.12 -6.20
CA GLY A 87 8.38 3.71 -4.86
C GLY A 87 9.56 4.64 -4.51
N LYS A 88 10.55 4.83 -5.40
CA LYS A 88 11.78 5.60 -5.11
C LYS A 88 11.56 7.11 -5.06
N PHE A 89 10.36 7.61 -5.38
CA PHE A 89 9.98 9.01 -5.24
C PHE A 89 8.94 9.24 -4.14
N SER A 90 8.57 8.21 -3.39
CA SER A 90 7.67 8.34 -2.23
C SER A 90 8.33 9.12 -1.08
N THR A 91 7.49 9.78 -0.27
CA THR A 91 7.95 10.54 0.91
C THR A 91 8.69 9.66 1.90
N ASP A 92 8.22 8.43 2.11
CA ASP A 92 8.81 7.48 3.05
C ASP A 92 10.21 7.04 2.60
N PHE A 93 10.37 6.72 1.31
CA PHE A 93 11.66 6.40 0.74
C PHE A 93 12.64 7.58 0.82
N GLN A 94 12.21 8.78 0.43
CA GLN A 94 13.06 9.97 0.44
C GLN A 94 13.53 10.31 1.85
N ARG A 95 12.63 10.21 2.85
CA ARG A 95 12.96 10.41 4.26
C ARG A 95 13.98 9.39 4.74
N MET A 96 13.73 8.10 4.50
CA MET A 96 14.62 7.03 4.94
C MET A 96 16.01 7.16 4.31
N LYS A 97 16.08 7.36 2.99
CA LYS A 97 17.34 7.52 2.27
C LYS A 97 18.13 8.72 2.77
N THR A 98 17.46 9.86 3.00
CA THR A 98 18.09 11.06 3.55
C THR A 98 18.73 10.77 4.91
N LEU A 99 18.02 10.10 5.82
CA LEU A 99 18.52 9.77 7.15
C LEU A 99 19.70 8.79 7.10
N GLN A 100 19.59 7.71 6.32
CA GLN A 100 20.69 6.74 6.18
C GLN A 100 21.96 7.37 5.62
N VAL A 101 21.83 8.21 4.58
CA VAL A 101 22.99 8.84 3.93
C VAL A 101 23.59 9.94 4.78
N LYS A 102 22.75 10.79 5.39
CA LYS A 102 23.21 11.93 6.18
C LYS A 102 23.91 11.49 7.46
N ASP A 103 23.31 10.53 8.17
CA ASP A 103 23.75 10.14 9.51
C ASP A 103 24.59 8.85 9.50
N GLN A 104 24.88 8.30 8.31
CA GLN A 104 25.53 6.99 8.13
C GLN A 104 24.83 5.87 8.92
N ALA A 105 23.50 5.97 9.01
CA ALA A 105 22.67 5.14 9.85
C ALA A 105 22.09 3.93 9.10
N ILE A 106 21.72 2.91 9.85
CA ILE A 106 20.86 1.81 9.42
C ILE A 106 19.44 2.04 9.95
N THR A 107 18.44 1.51 9.25
CA THR A 107 17.03 1.63 9.67
C THR A 107 16.56 0.32 10.29
N THR A 108 15.83 0.40 11.39
CA THR A 108 15.09 -0.73 11.97
C THR A 108 13.59 -0.46 11.90
N ARG A 109 12.79 -1.46 11.55
CA ARG A 109 11.32 -1.39 11.53
C ARG A 109 10.72 -2.45 12.43
#